data_AF-A0A426TR07-F1
#
_entry.id   AF-A0A426TR07-F1
#
_cell.length_a   1.000
_cell.length_b   1.000
_cell.length_c   1.000
_cell.angle_alpha   90.00
_cell.angle_beta   90.00
_cell.angle_gamma   90.00
#
_symmetry.space_group_name_H-M   'P 1'
#
loop_
_entity.id
_entity.type
_entity.pdbx_description
1 polymer ?
#
loop_
_entity_poly.entity_id
_entity_poly.type
_entity_poly.pdbx_seq_one_letter_code
_entity_poly.pdbx_strand_id
1 'polypeptide(L)'
;MVKRKLARALRDGSLGGVAGLAAGAVGMVLAQAAFFALEGGWQGRTLSWMLLGGLIGAGDLLVHRRPVRAGYAAVGGLVGGLMGGLGYEGLTWLLLAQSGAAQVWLGGMGLVLVGACIGALIPWARQVFALGELRVVRGEQQGLVREVSDTASIGCYDGNDLYLPDSGVAWRHAVVRRSEDGFLLEVLAGIDGVARVGERILGPGEEQPLRSGDRIVIGGAELEFVGK
;
A
#
# COMPACT_ATOMS: atom_id res chain seq x y z
N MET A 1 -25.41 0.68 9.41
CA MET A 1 -24.24 1.17 8.67
C MET A 1 -23.28 0.09 8.13
N VAL A 2 -23.38 -1.19 8.52
CA VAL A 2 -22.43 -2.27 8.10
C VAL A 2 -22.49 -2.61 6.60
N LYS A 3 -23.66 -2.52 5.93
CA LYS A 3 -23.84 -2.94 4.53
C LYS A 3 -23.03 -2.10 3.50
N ARG A 4 -22.73 -0.83 3.80
CA ARG A 4 -21.93 0.03 2.89
C ARG A 4 -20.44 -0.34 2.91
N LYS A 5 -19.94 -0.87 4.03
CA LYS A 5 -18.54 -1.30 4.18
C LYS A 5 -18.21 -2.48 3.27
N LEU A 6 -19.10 -3.47 3.17
CA LEU A 6 -18.88 -4.67 2.34
C LEU A 6 -18.91 -4.35 0.83
N ALA A 7 -19.91 -3.60 0.36
CA ALA A 7 -20.03 -3.25 -1.05
C ALA A 7 -18.81 -2.43 -1.55
N ARG A 8 -18.29 -1.54 -0.70
CA ARG A 8 -17.08 -0.80 -1.01
C ARG A 8 -15.84 -1.67 -0.97
N ALA A 9 -15.67 -2.51 0.05
CA ALA A 9 -14.56 -3.45 0.10
C ALA A 9 -14.53 -4.35 -1.15
N LEU A 10 -15.69 -4.80 -1.63
CA LEU A 10 -15.81 -5.55 -2.88
C LEU A 10 -15.45 -4.71 -4.11
N ARG A 11 -15.89 -3.44 -4.18
CA ARG A 11 -15.57 -2.54 -5.29
C ARG A 11 -14.08 -2.18 -5.33
N ASP A 12 -13.51 -1.80 -4.20
CA ASP A 12 -12.11 -1.40 -4.12
C ASP A 12 -11.21 -2.63 -4.30
N GLY A 13 -11.64 -3.79 -3.80
CA GLY A 13 -11.05 -5.09 -4.10
C GLY A 13 -11.13 -5.48 -5.57
N SER A 14 -12.25 -5.23 -6.25
CA SER A 14 -12.39 -5.53 -7.69
C SER A 14 -11.58 -4.57 -8.56
N LEU A 15 -11.55 -3.27 -8.23
CA LEU A 15 -10.67 -2.30 -8.89
C LEU A 15 -9.20 -2.67 -8.71
N GLY A 16 -8.80 -3.03 -7.49
CA GLY A 16 -7.46 -3.54 -7.21
C GLY A 16 -7.16 -4.83 -7.98
N GLY A 17 -8.11 -5.76 -8.04
CA GLY A 17 -7.97 -7.02 -8.77
C GLY A 17 -7.82 -6.81 -10.28
N VAL A 18 -8.61 -5.93 -10.90
CA VAL A 18 -8.51 -5.60 -12.33
C VAL A 18 -7.20 -4.90 -12.64
N ALA A 19 -6.78 -3.93 -11.81
CA ALA A 19 -5.50 -3.25 -11.98
C ALA A 19 -4.32 -4.22 -11.82
N GLY A 20 -4.38 -5.12 -10.84
CA GLY A 20 -3.40 -6.17 -10.62
C GLY A 20 -3.33 -7.15 -11.78
N LEU A 21 -4.47 -7.54 -12.35
CA LEU A 21 -4.53 -8.39 -13.54
C LEU A 21 -3.91 -7.70 -14.75
N ALA A 22 -4.27 -6.43 -15.01
CA ALA A 22 -3.71 -5.67 -16.12
C ALA A 22 -2.19 -5.48 -15.98
N ALA A 23 -1.73 -5.05 -14.80
CA ALA A 23 -0.31 -4.87 -14.51
C ALA A 23 0.45 -6.21 -14.57
N GLY A 24 -0.15 -7.29 -14.07
CA GLY A 24 0.40 -8.64 -14.12
C GLY A 24 0.48 -9.21 -15.54
N ALA A 25 -0.53 -8.96 -16.38
CA ALA A 25 -0.52 -9.40 -17.78
C ALA A 25 0.56 -8.68 -18.59
N VAL A 26 0.65 -7.36 -18.46
CA VAL A 26 1.74 -6.57 -19.06
C VAL A 26 3.09 -7.03 -18.50
N GLY A 27 3.16 -7.25 -17.19
CA GLY A 27 4.36 -7.74 -16.53
C GLY A 27 4.80 -9.10 -17.01
N MET A 28 3.87 -10.02 -17.27
CA MET A 28 4.18 -11.33 -17.83
C MET A 28 4.75 -11.23 -19.24
N VAL A 29 4.18 -10.39 -20.10
CA VAL A 29 4.71 -10.19 -21.46
C VAL A 29 6.13 -9.63 -21.42
N LEU A 30 6.38 -8.62 -20.58
CA LEU A 30 7.71 -8.03 -20.42
C LEU A 30 8.71 -8.99 -19.77
N ALA A 31 8.27 -9.73 -18.75
CA ALA A 31 9.07 -10.74 -18.08
C ALA A 31 9.44 -11.88 -19.03
N GLN A 32 8.52 -12.28 -19.92
CA GLN A 32 8.78 -13.28 -20.96
C GLN A 32 9.77 -12.78 -22.00
N ALA A 33 9.65 -11.51 -22.43
CA ALA A 33 10.61 -10.89 -23.34
C ALA A 33 12.02 -10.82 -22.71
N ALA A 34 12.10 -10.43 -21.43
CA ALA A 34 13.36 -10.43 -20.69
C ALA A 34 13.95 -11.84 -20.54
N PHE A 35 13.12 -12.84 -20.27
CA PHE A 35 13.55 -14.24 -20.20
C PHE A 35 14.22 -14.69 -21.50
N PHE A 36 13.60 -14.40 -22.66
CA PHE A 36 14.16 -14.77 -23.95
C PHE A 36 15.42 -13.98 -24.30
N ALA A 37 15.48 -12.69 -23.95
CA ALA A 37 16.66 -11.86 -24.17
C ALA A 37 17.89 -12.34 -23.37
N LEU A 38 17.65 -13.02 -22.24
CA LEU A 38 18.68 -13.59 -21.38
C LEU A 38 18.98 -15.06 -21.69
N GLU A 39 18.50 -15.59 -22.82
CA GLU A 39 18.63 -17.00 -23.23
C GLU A 39 18.04 -18.00 -22.20
N GLY A 40 17.18 -17.48 -21.33
CA GLY A 40 16.59 -18.21 -20.22
C GLY A 40 17.54 -18.50 -19.07
N GLY A 41 17.58 -19.76 -18.64
CA GLY A 41 18.34 -20.19 -17.47
C GLY A 41 17.83 -19.65 -16.14
N TRP A 42 18.56 -19.94 -15.06
CA TRP A 42 18.21 -19.54 -13.70
C TRP A 42 18.08 -18.02 -13.54
N GLN A 43 19.02 -17.28 -14.14
CA GLN A 43 19.07 -15.82 -14.06
C GLN A 43 17.89 -15.18 -14.78
N GLY A 44 17.60 -15.64 -16.02
CA GLY A 44 16.46 -15.18 -16.79
C GLY A 44 15.15 -15.35 -16.01
N ARG A 45 14.88 -16.54 -15.47
CA ARG A 45 13.63 -16.80 -14.71
C ARG A 45 13.52 -15.96 -13.45
N THR A 46 14.60 -15.86 -12.69
CA THR A 46 14.62 -15.08 -11.46
C THR A 46 14.36 -13.60 -11.74
N LEU A 47 15.00 -13.03 -12.77
CA LEU A 47 14.80 -11.64 -13.18
C LEU A 47 13.38 -11.41 -13.73
N SER A 48 12.79 -12.39 -14.42
CA SER A 48 11.41 -12.36 -14.87
C SER A 48 10.43 -12.28 -13.69
N TRP A 49 10.62 -13.09 -12.64
CA TRP A 49 9.80 -13.04 -11.43
C TRP A 49 9.95 -11.71 -10.69
N MET A 50 11.18 -11.20 -10.59
CA MET A 50 11.47 -9.88 -10.03
C MET A 50 10.71 -8.78 -10.80
N LEU A 51 10.85 -8.73 -12.13
CA LEU A 51 10.18 -7.73 -12.98
C LEU A 51 8.65 -7.81 -12.88
N LEU A 52 8.10 -9.03 -12.92
CA LEU A 52 6.66 -9.25 -12.74
C LEU A 52 6.18 -8.68 -11.41
N GLY A 53 6.86 -9.03 -10.30
CA GLY A 53 6.51 -8.53 -8.98
C GLY A 53 6.58 -7.00 -8.91
N GLY A 54 7.63 -6.40 -9.47
CA GLY A 54 7.78 -4.95 -9.56
C GLY A 54 6.62 -4.26 -10.28
N LEU A 55 6.17 -4.83 -11.41
CA LEU A 55 5.05 -4.29 -12.18
C LEU A 55 3.70 -4.48 -11.48
N ILE A 56 3.50 -5.61 -10.79
CA ILE A 56 2.33 -5.82 -9.92
C ILE A 56 2.30 -4.74 -8.83
N GLY A 57 3.43 -4.46 -8.18
CA GLY A 57 3.55 -3.39 -7.18
C GLY A 57 3.28 -2.00 -7.76
N ALA A 58 3.86 -1.67 -8.92
CA ALA A 58 3.63 -0.42 -9.63
C ALA A 58 2.16 -0.23 -10.07
N GLY A 59 1.41 -1.33 -10.23
CA GLY A 59 -0.02 -1.33 -10.52
C GLY A 59 -0.87 -0.54 -9.51
N ASP A 60 -0.38 -0.30 -8.29
CA ASP A 60 -1.03 0.57 -7.31
C ASP A 60 -1.28 2.00 -7.85
N LEU A 61 -0.43 2.45 -8.80
CA LEU A 61 -0.60 3.74 -9.48
C LEU A 61 -1.90 3.82 -10.28
N LEU A 62 -2.35 2.72 -10.88
CA LEU A 62 -3.57 2.67 -11.70
C LEU A 62 -4.82 2.90 -10.85
N VAL A 63 -4.79 2.46 -9.59
CA VAL A 63 -5.92 2.53 -8.65
C VAL A 63 -5.91 3.85 -7.87
N HIS A 64 -4.78 4.20 -7.27
CA HIS A 64 -4.73 5.29 -6.28
C HIS A 64 -4.07 6.56 -6.80
N ARG A 65 -3.41 6.52 -7.97
CA ARG A 65 -2.78 7.68 -8.62
C ARG A 65 -1.73 8.38 -7.76
N ARG A 66 -1.07 7.65 -6.84
CA ARG A 66 -0.01 8.17 -5.95
C ARG A 66 1.35 7.59 -6.34
N PRO A 67 2.21 8.33 -7.06
CA PRO A 67 3.45 7.78 -7.62
C PRO A 67 4.45 7.35 -6.55
N VAL A 68 4.59 8.10 -5.46
CA VAL A 68 5.51 7.75 -4.36
C VAL A 68 5.12 6.42 -3.71
N ARG A 69 3.83 6.27 -3.37
CA ARG A 69 3.29 5.03 -2.78
C ARG A 69 3.41 3.85 -3.74
N ALA A 70 3.11 4.05 -5.03
CA ALA A 70 3.29 3.03 -6.06
C ALA A 70 4.77 2.65 -6.24
N GLY A 71 5.70 3.60 -6.09
CA GLY A 71 7.13 3.34 -6.10
C GLY A 71 7.56 2.40 -4.96
N TYR A 72 7.10 2.63 -3.73
CA TYR A 72 7.38 1.73 -2.60
C TYR A 72 6.76 0.35 -2.79
N ALA A 73 5.53 0.29 -3.33
CA ALA A 73 4.90 -0.98 -3.69
C ALA A 73 5.71 -1.72 -4.77
N ALA A 74 6.22 -1.02 -5.79
CA ALA A 74 7.07 -1.61 -6.82
C ALA A 74 8.37 -2.16 -6.24
N VAL A 75 9.02 -1.47 -5.30
CA VAL A 75 10.21 -1.98 -4.59
C VAL A 75 9.89 -3.27 -3.84
N GLY A 76 8.80 -3.29 -3.06
CA GLY A 76 8.35 -4.52 -2.39
C GLY A 76 8.03 -5.66 -3.35
N GLY A 77 7.45 -5.34 -4.50
CA GLY A 77 7.19 -6.27 -5.58
C GLY A 77 8.46 -6.83 -6.23
N LEU A 78 9.47 -6.00 -6.49
CA LEU A 78 10.77 -6.43 -7.03
C LEU A 78 11.44 -7.39 -6.05
N VAL A 79 11.54 -7.02 -4.78
CA VAL A 79 12.17 -7.86 -3.74
C VAL A 79 11.37 -9.15 -3.55
N GLY A 80 10.05 -9.09 -3.51
CA GLY A 80 9.20 -10.27 -3.37
C GLY A 80 9.24 -11.20 -4.57
N GLY A 81 9.29 -10.65 -5.79
CA GLY A 81 9.47 -11.42 -7.01
C GLY A 81 10.84 -12.08 -7.08
N LEU A 82 11.90 -11.39 -6.65
CA LEU A 82 13.26 -11.96 -6.56
C LEU A 82 13.32 -13.09 -5.54
N MET A 83 12.87 -12.86 -4.31
CA MET A 83 12.91 -13.86 -3.24
C MET A 83 12.03 -15.08 -3.57
N GLY A 84 10.81 -14.83 -4.06
CA GLY A 84 9.89 -15.87 -4.50
C GLY A 84 10.44 -16.66 -5.68
N GLY A 85 11.00 -15.97 -6.67
CA GLY A 85 11.59 -16.56 -7.86
C GLY A 85 12.80 -17.45 -7.54
N LEU A 86 13.70 -16.99 -6.66
CA LEU A 86 14.81 -17.81 -6.17
C LEU A 86 14.30 -19.07 -5.43
N GLY A 87 13.24 -18.94 -4.63
CA GLY A 87 12.59 -20.07 -3.99
C GLY A 87 11.99 -21.06 -4.99
N TYR A 88 11.25 -20.55 -5.99
CA TYR A 88 10.65 -21.33 -7.07
C TYR A 88 11.70 -22.11 -7.86
N GLU A 89 12.77 -21.44 -8.27
CA GLU A 89 13.84 -22.08 -9.02
C GLU A 89 14.62 -23.08 -8.16
N GLY A 90 14.82 -22.77 -6.86
CA GLY A 90 15.47 -23.68 -5.92
C GLY A 90 14.70 -24.98 -5.76
N LEU A 91 13.37 -24.89 -5.61
CA LEU A 91 12.49 -26.06 -5.62
C LEU A 91 12.59 -26.81 -6.94
N THR A 92 12.57 -26.11 -8.07
CA THR A 92 12.67 -26.72 -9.39
C THR A 92 13.96 -27.52 -9.53
N TRP A 93 15.10 -26.95 -9.12
CA TRP A 93 16.42 -27.59 -9.23
C TRP A 93 16.56 -28.83 -8.35
N LEU A 94 16.13 -28.76 -7.08
CA LEU A 94 16.18 -29.88 -6.13
C LEU A 94 15.36 -31.09 -6.58
N LEU A 95 14.41 -30.89 -7.50
CA LEU A 95 13.33 -31.84 -7.77
C LEU A 95 13.30 -32.27 -9.25
N LEU A 96 14.33 -31.90 -10.03
CA LEU A 96 14.50 -32.31 -11.44
C LEU A 96 14.43 -33.83 -11.64
N ALA A 97 14.81 -34.62 -10.63
CA ALA A 97 14.81 -36.09 -10.67
C ALA A 97 13.46 -36.75 -10.30
N GLN A 98 12.45 -35.96 -9.92
CA GLN A 98 11.15 -36.50 -9.47
C GLN A 98 10.17 -36.77 -10.62
N SER A 99 9.19 -37.64 -10.36
CA SER A 99 8.13 -37.98 -11.33
C SER A 99 7.35 -36.75 -11.81
N GLY A 100 6.82 -36.80 -13.04
CA GLY A 100 6.10 -35.67 -13.64
C GLY A 100 4.88 -35.19 -12.84
N ALA A 101 4.17 -36.09 -12.14
CA ALA A 101 3.07 -35.70 -11.27
C ALA A 101 3.53 -34.85 -10.07
N ALA A 102 4.69 -35.19 -9.47
CA ALA A 102 5.28 -34.39 -8.40
C ALA A 102 5.70 -33.00 -8.90
N GLN A 103 6.25 -32.91 -10.11
CA GLN A 103 6.66 -31.63 -10.71
C GLN A 103 5.49 -30.65 -10.88
N VAL A 104 4.29 -31.13 -11.25
CA VAL A 104 3.10 -30.29 -11.39
C VAL A 104 2.66 -29.71 -10.04
N TRP A 105 2.53 -30.56 -9.01
CA TRP A 105 2.13 -30.12 -7.67
C TRP A 105 3.14 -29.14 -7.07
N LEU A 106 4.43 -29.42 -7.23
CA LEU A 106 5.51 -28.59 -6.73
C LEU A 106 5.62 -27.25 -7.50
N GLY A 107 5.39 -27.24 -8.81
CA GLY A 107 5.26 -26.00 -9.58
C GLY A 107 4.13 -25.12 -9.06
N GLY A 108 2.99 -25.72 -8.72
CA GLY A 108 1.89 -25.03 -8.04
C GLY A 108 2.31 -24.42 -6.70
N MET A 109 3.01 -25.19 -5.85
CA MET A 109 3.54 -24.69 -4.57
C MET A 109 4.55 -23.55 -4.75
N GLY A 110 5.40 -23.65 -5.76
CA GLY A 110 6.34 -22.58 -6.10
C GLY A 110 5.62 -21.28 -6.49
N LEU A 111 4.57 -21.36 -7.30
CA LEU A 111 3.78 -20.18 -7.68
C LEU A 111 3.07 -19.57 -6.47
N VAL A 112 2.57 -20.41 -5.55
CA VAL A 112 2.00 -19.95 -4.27
C VAL A 112 3.06 -19.22 -3.44
N LEU A 113 4.29 -19.74 -3.37
CA LEU A 113 5.41 -19.11 -2.68
C LEU A 113 5.74 -17.74 -3.30
N VAL A 114 5.85 -17.65 -4.62
CA VAL A 114 6.08 -16.38 -5.34
C VAL A 114 4.97 -15.37 -5.01
N GLY A 115 3.71 -15.80 -5.12
CA GLY A 115 2.56 -14.97 -4.80
C GLY A 115 2.55 -14.49 -3.34
N ALA A 116 2.91 -15.36 -2.40
CA ALA A 116 3.02 -15.03 -0.98
C ALA A 116 4.13 -14.02 -0.72
N CYS A 117 5.31 -14.20 -1.32
CA CYS A 117 6.44 -13.26 -1.20
C CYS A 117 6.06 -11.87 -1.73
N ILE A 118 5.48 -11.79 -2.94
CA ILE A 118 5.02 -10.53 -3.53
C ILE A 118 3.92 -9.91 -2.65
N GLY A 119 2.91 -10.70 -2.28
CA GLY A 119 1.76 -10.24 -1.49
C GLY A 119 2.12 -9.75 -0.09
N ALA A 120 3.16 -10.31 0.54
CA ALA A 120 3.64 -9.89 1.85
C ALA A 120 4.59 -8.67 1.75
N LEU A 121 5.50 -8.66 0.77
CA LEU A 121 6.54 -7.64 0.69
C LEU A 121 6.07 -6.32 0.09
N ILE A 122 5.02 -6.31 -0.74
CA ILE A 122 4.40 -5.06 -1.21
C ILE A 122 3.90 -4.18 -0.04
N PRO A 123 2.96 -4.65 0.82
CA PRO A 123 2.49 -3.83 1.94
C PRO A 123 3.59 -3.57 2.96
N TRP A 124 4.49 -4.53 3.19
CA TRP A 124 5.62 -4.34 4.11
C TRP A 124 6.57 -3.24 3.64
N ALA A 125 6.95 -3.22 2.36
CA ALA A 125 7.80 -2.16 1.80
C ALA A 125 7.14 -0.79 1.91
N ARG A 126 5.83 -0.68 1.61
CA ARG A 126 5.12 0.59 1.79
C ARG A 126 5.17 1.07 3.24
N GLN A 127 4.95 0.19 4.22
CA GLN A 127 5.06 0.53 5.64
C GLN A 127 6.48 0.96 6.04
N VAL A 128 7.50 0.24 5.58
CA VAL A 128 8.92 0.51 5.91
C VAL A 128 9.38 1.82 5.29
N PHE A 129 9.02 2.10 4.04
CA PHE A 129 9.44 3.30 3.32
C PHE A 129 8.51 4.51 3.49
N ALA A 130 7.32 4.33 4.07
CA ALA A 130 6.45 5.44 4.43
C ALA A 130 7.19 6.40 5.36
N LEU A 131 7.13 7.69 5.03
CA LEU A 131 7.84 8.76 5.75
C LEU A 131 7.08 9.25 6.97
N GLY A 132 5.78 8.99 7.03
CA GLY A 132 4.95 9.25 8.19
C GLY A 132 3.89 8.18 8.40
N GLU A 133 3.34 8.14 9.60
CA GLU A 133 2.20 7.31 9.96
C GLU A 133 1.22 8.14 10.79
N LEU A 134 -0.08 7.90 10.58
CA LEU A 134 -1.15 8.35 11.45
C LEU A 134 -1.67 7.16 12.24
N ARG A 135 -1.57 7.24 13.57
CA ARG A 135 -2.01 6.19 14.49
C ARG A 135 -3.22 6.68 15.26
N VAL A 136 -4.33 5.97 15.20
CA VAL A 136 -5.51 6.30 16.00
C VAL A 136 -5.28 5.82 17.43
N VAL A 137 -4.99 6.74 18.34
CA VAL A 137 -4.75 6.46 19.76
C VAL A 137 -6.06 6.32 20.53
N ARG A 138 -7.08 7.10 20.14
CA ARG A 138 -8.42 7.07 20.76
C ARG A 138 -9.53 7.29 19.72
N GLY A 139 -10.67 6.64 19.93
CA GLY A 139 -11.87 6.74 19.09
C GLY A 139 -12.35 5.37 18.60
N GLU A 140 -13.39 5.34 17.76
CA GLU A 140 -13.97 4.08 17.25
C GLU A 140 -12.96 3.23 16.44
N GLN A 141 -11.96 3.88 15.83
CA GLN A 141 -10.92 3.22 15.04
C GLN A 141 -9.61 3.03 15.80
N GLN A 142 -9.64 2.97 17.15
CA GLN A 142 -8.44 2.82 17.97
C GLN A 142 -7.55 1.65 17.52
N GLY A 143 -6.24 1.90 17.44
CA GLY A 143 -5.23 0.94 16.97
C GLY A 143 -5.05 0.94 15.44
N LEU A 144 -5.87 1.65 14.68
CA LEU A 144 -5.70 1.77 13.24
C LEU A 144 -4.46 2.62 12.92
N VAL A 145 -3.59 2.08 12.07
CA VAL A 145 -2.42 2.79 11.53
C VAL A 145 -2.60 3.02 10.03
N ARG A 146 -2.27 4.23 9.60
CA ARG A 146 -2.28 4.63 8.18
C ARG A 146 -0.96 5.25 7.80
N GLU A 147 -0.34 4.70 6.77
CA GLU A 147 0.87 5.25 6.18
C GLU A 147 0.59 6.59 5.49
N VAL A 148 1.56 7.50 5.58
CA VAL A 148 1.57 8.78 4.87
C VAL A 148 2.84 8.84 4.04
N SER A 149 2.74 8.47 2.77
CA SER A 149 3.87 8.57 1.83
C SER A 149 4.02 9.98 1.27
N ASP A 150 2.90 10.58 0.87
CA ASP A 150 2.84 11.91 0.25
C ASP A 150 1.64 12.69 0.77
N THR A 151 0.45 12.09 0.66
CA THR A 151 -0.77 12.65 1.25
C THR A 151 -1.61 11.58 1.93
N ALA A 152 -2.33 11.96 2.98
CA ALA A 152 -3.34 11.16 3.66
C ALA A 152 -4.53 12.04 4.06
N SER A 153 -5.68 11.76 3.47
CA SER A 153 -6.97 12.39 3.77
C SER A 153 -7.61 11.81 5.02
N ILE A 154 -8.28 12.65 5.80
CA ILE A 154 -8.94 12.30 7.07
C ILE A 154 -10.38 12.80 7.05
N GLY A 155 -11.34 11.99 7.46
CA GLY A 155 -12.74 12.44 7.60
C GLY A 155 -13.75 11.32 7.80
N CYS A 156 -15.04 11.68 7.91
CA CYS A 156 -16.13 10.72 8.11
C CYS A 156 -16.63 10.06 6.82
N TYR A 157 -16.05 10.38 5.68
CA TYR A 157 -16.16 9.55 4.48
C TYR A 157 -15.23 8.35 4.57
N ASP A 158 -15.77 7.16 4.38
CA ASP A 158 -15.06 5.88 4.30
C ASP A 158 -14.18 5.73 3.05
N GLY A 159 -14.00 6.80 2.27
CA GLY A 159 -13.07 6.85 1.13
C GLY A 159 -11.91 7.83 1.37
N ASN A 160 -11.82 8.38 2.58
CA ASN A 160 -10.58 8.98 3.06
C ASN A 160 -9.58 7.87 3.42
N ASP A 161 -8.30 8.20 3.40
CA ASP A 161 -7.24 7.28 3.81
C ASP A 161 -7.40 6.87 5.28
N LEU A 162 -7.75 7.84 6.12
CA LEU A 162 -8.13 7.65 7.50
C LEU A 162 -9.62 7.99 7.69
N TYR A 163 -10.44 6.95 7.70
CA TYR A 163 -11.86 7.04 8.00
C TYR A 163 -12.11 7.20 9.50
N LEU A 164 -12.80 8.25 9.90
CA LEU A 164 -13.22 8.51 11.28
C LEU A 164 -14.76 8.57 11.35
N PRO A 165 -15.46 7.52 11.81
CA PRO A 165 -16.92 7.41 11.82
C PRO A 165 -17.61 8.28 12.91
N ASP A 166 -17.25 9.55 13.00
CA ASP A 166 -17.70 10.47 14.04
C ASP A 166 -18.52 11.62 13.43
N SER A 167 -19.66 11.95 14.05
CA SER A 167 -20.57 13.01 13.58
C SER A 167 -19.98 14.42 13.68
N GLY A 168 -19.00 14.65 14.56
CA GLY A 168 -18.24 15.89 14.66
C GLY A 168 -17.10 15.99 13.65
N VAL A 169 -16.95 14.99 12.78
CA VAL A 169 -15.93 14.96 11.72
C VAL A 169 -16.62 15.20 10.38
N ALA A 170 -16.08 16.13 9.61
CA ALA A 170 -16.60 16.47 8.28
C ALA A 170 -16.31 15.35 7.28
N TRP A 171 -17.06 15.32 6.17
CA TRP A 171 -16.94 14.28 5.14
C TRP A 171 -15.49 14.10 4.67
N ARG A 172 -14.81 15.19 4.33
CA ARG A 172 -13.36 15.30 4.21
C ARG A 172 -12.97 16.45 5.13
N HIS A 173 -12.32 16.15 6.25
CA HIS A 173 -12.10 17.14 7.30
C HIS A 173 -10.72 17.77 7.20
N ALA A 174 -9.68 16.95 7.07
CA ALA A 174 -8.30 17.41 7.01
C ALA A 174 -7.50 16.55 6.03
N VAL A 175 -6.34 17.05 5.65
CA VAL A 175 -5.33 16.30 4.91
C VAL A 175 -3.98 16.49 5.59
N VAL A 176 -3.26 15.38 5.77
CA VAL A 176 -1.83 15.43 6.05
C VAL A 176 -1.11 15.33 4.73
N ARG A 177 -0.28 16.32 4.41
CA ARG A 177 0.48 16.39 3.16
C ARG A 177 1.95 16.59 3.44
N ARG A 178 2.78 15.99 2.60
CA ARG A 178 4.22 16.22 2.59
C ARG A 178 4.50 17.62 2.05
N SER A 179 5.46 18.27 2.66
CA SER A 179 6.05 19.55 2.28
C SER A 179 7.55 19.37 2.12
N GLU A 180 8.26 20.42 1.67
CA GLU A 180 9.72 20.44 1.62
C GLU A 180 10.33 20.23 3.02
N ASP A 181 9.71 20.82 4.05
CA ASP A 181 10.20 20.80 5.44
C ASP A 181 9.62 19.67 6.31
N GLY A 182 8.93 18.68 5.73
CA GLY A 182 8.34 17.56 6.46
C GLY A 182 6.86 17.36 6.14
N PHE A 183 6.00 17.34 7.17
CA PHE A 183 4.56 17.14 7.01
C PHE A 183 3.76 18.31 7.54
N LEU A 184 2.63 18.58 6.92
CA LEU A 184 1.67 19.61 7.30
C LEU A 184 0.31 18.96 7.49
N LEU A 185 -0.41 19.35 8.54
CA LEU A 185 -1.84 19.13 8.67
C LEU A 185 -2.57 20.38 8.15
N GLU A 186 -3.46 20.19 7.20
CA GLU A 186 -4.36 21.21 6.68
C GLU A 186 -5.80 20.82 7.02
N VAL A 187 -6.55 21.72 7.65
CA VAL A 187 -8.01 21.57 7.79
C VAL A 187 -8.64 22.13 6.52
N LEU A 188 -9.45 21.32 5.82
CA LEU A 188 -9.95 21.71 4.51
C LEU A 188 -10.84 22.95 4.60
N ALA A 189 -10.72 23.86 3.63
CA ALA A 189 -11.60 25.00 3.53
C ALA A 189 -13.05 24.56 3.25
N GLY A 190 -14.03 25.31 3.78
CA GLY A 190 -15.45 25.09 3.51
C GLY A 190 -16.09 23.93 4.29
N ILE A 191 -15.43 23.44 5.32
CA ILE A 191 -16.03 22.52 6.30
C ILE A 191 -16.42 23.26 7.57
N ASP A 192 -17.43 22.73 8.28
CA ASP A 192 -17.75 23.13 9.64
C ASP A 192 -17.04 22.16 10.59
N GLY A 193 -15.92 22.60 11.17
CA GLY A 193 -15.08 21.78 12.04
C GLY A 193 -13.69 22.35 12.25
N VAL A 194 -13.03 21.84 13.28
CA VAL A 194 -11.66 22.22 13.66
C VAL A 194 -10.83 20.97 13.93
N ALA A 195 -9.52 21.09 13.74
CA ALA A 195 -8.56 20.13 14.28
C ALA A 195 -7.79 20.80 15.43
N ARG A 196 -7.30 20.01 16.37
CA ARG A 196 -6.41 20.51 17.42
C ARG A 196 -5.10 19.74 17.40
N VAL A 197 -3.97 20.45 17.31
CA VAL A 197 -2.63 19.86 17.37
C VAL A 197 -1.94 20.37 18.64
N GLY A 198 -1.82 19.51 19.65
CA GLY A 198 -1.42 19.93 20.99
C GLY A 198 -2.40 20.95 21.57
N GLU A 199 -1.93 22.17 21.86
CA GLU A 199 -2.77 23.27 22.37
C GLU A 199 -3.37 24.15 21.25
N ARG A 200 -2.85 24.04 20.02
CA ARG A 200 -3.29 24.89 18.91
C ARG A 200 -4.54 24.32 18.25
N ILE A 201 -5.56 25.17 18.10
CA ILE A 201 -6.77 24.88 17.33
C ILE A 201 -6.55 25.42 15.91
N LEU A 202 -6.90 24.61 14.92
CA LEU A 202 -6.84 24.90 13.50
C LEU A 202 -8.26 24.98 12.94
N GLY A 203 -8.61 26.16 12.42
CA GLY A 203 -9.85 26.40 11.71
C GLY A 203 -9.80 26.00 10.23
N PRO A 204 -10.94 26.06 9.51
CA PRO A 204 -11.00 25.75 8.08
C PRO A 204 -10.02 26.60 7.26
N GLY A 205 -9.20 25.95 6.43
CA GLY A 205 -8.17 26.57 5.61
C GLY A 205 -6.86 26.85 6.35
N GLU A 206 -6.77 26.56 7.64
CA GLU A 206 -5.52 26.70 8.39
C GLU A 206 -4.64 25.45 8.28
N GLU A 207 -3.33 25.70 8.28
CA GLU A 207 -2.31 24.67 8.21
C GLU A 207 -1.34 24.76 9.39
N GLN A 208 -0.79 23.60 9.78
CA GLN A 208 0.24 23.51 10.80
C GLN A 208 1.28 22.43 10.45
N PRO A 209 2.59 22.74 10.56
CA PRO A 209 3.64 21.74 10.49
C PRO A 209 3.48 20.69 11.60
N LEU A 210 3.58 19.41 11.22
CA LEU A 210 3.55 18.27 12.12
C LEU A 210 4.96 17.80 12.45
N ARG A 211 5.15 17.45 13.72
CA ARG A 211 6.35 16.78 14.24
C ARG A 211 5.98 15.38 14.73
N SER A 212 6.95 14.48 14.67
CA SER A 212 6.77 13.13 15.19
C SER A 212 6.41 13.19 16.69
N GLY A 213 5.35 12.49 17.09
CA GLY A 213 4.74 12.53 18.42
C GLY A 213 3.60 13.54 18.59
N ASP A 214 3.33 14.39 17.59
CA ASP A 214 2.23 15.35 17.67
C ASP A 214 0.88 14.64 17.77
N ARG A 215 0.05 15.13 18.69
CA ARG A 215 -1.32 14.64 18.88
C ARG A 215 -2.31 15.52 18.18
N ILE A 216 -3.08 14.92 17.27
CA ILE A 216 -4.10 15.57 16.46
C ILE A 216 -5.47 15.10 16.94
N VAL A 217 -6.32 16.02 17.39
CA VAL A 217 -7.69 15.74 17.79
C VAL A 217 -8.64 16.26 16.72
N ILE A 218 -9.52 15.38 16.23
CA ILE A 218 -10.55 15.72 15.25
C ILE A 218 -11.84 15.03 15.67
N GLY A 219 -12.88 15.81 15.97
CA GLY A 219 -14.09 15.29 16.63
C GLY A 219 -13.75 14.62 17.97
N GLY A 220 -14.25 13.41 18.19
CA GLY A 220 -13.92 12.58 19.35
C GLY A 220 -12.72 11.64 19.16
N ALA A 221 -12.02 11.70 18.02
CA ALA A 221 -10.85 10.88 17.73
C ALA A 221 -9.54 11.62 18.07
N GLU A 222 -8.58 10.87 18.59
CA GLU A 222 -7.22 11.34 18.86
C GLU A 222 -6.23 10.50 18.04
N LEU A 223 -5.41 11.18 17.28
CA LEU A 223 -4.41 10.63 16.39
C LEU A 223 -3.02 11.03 16.86
N GLU A 224 -2.04 10.17 16.66
CA GLU A 224 -0.63 10.49 16.80
C GLU A 224 0.02 10.46 15.42
N PHE A 225 0.72 11.53 15.08
CA PHE A 225 1.56 11.56 13.89
C PHE A 225 2.96 11.06 14.25
N VAL A 226 3.45 10.06 13.51
CA VAL A 226 4.79 9.51 13.68
C VAL A 226 5.55 9.73 12.38
N GLY A 227 6.44 10.72 12.37
CA GLY A 227 7.37 10.98 11.27
C GLY A 227 8.66 10.17 11.41
N LYS A 228 9.28 9.80 10.28
CA LYS A 228 10.60 9.17 10.20
C LYS A 228 11.68 10.17 9.80
#